data_AF-N1VWZ5-F1
#
_entry.id   AF-N1VWZ5-F1
#
_cell.length_a   1.000
_cell.length_b   1.000
_cell.length_c   1.000
_cell.angle_alpha   90.00
_cell.angle_beta   90.00
_cell.angle_gamma   90.00
#
_symmetry.space_group_name_H-M   'P 1'
#
loop_
_entity.id
_entity.type
_entity.pdbx_description
1 polymer ?
#
loop_
_entity_poly.entity_id
_entity_poly.type
_entity_poly.pdbx_seq_one_letter_code
_entity_poly.pdbx_strand_id
1 'polypeptide(L)'
;MEILKSKFKKIKWISLYLLIPMVILGCEDKETEKLNQNNNLIVIIMEILPAMVNYCPQAEFVVEKGTEYQIALQKDKSSWFQFSPNGNITPPEEKRDYFLTVTKDSSTSISLRPWTSCKTFSSPSRSTMTPQSATPTEVIFKIEKDSVQFSETNRFRIELNSDTQTTVKIIQN
;
A
#
# COMPACT_ATOMS: atom_id res chain seq x y z
N MET A 1 35.25 -51.76 -7.79
CA MET A 1 36.38 -51.16 -7.04
C MET A 1 36.50 -49.69 -7.44
N GLU A 2 35.49 -48.85 -7.26
CA GLU A 2 34.89 -48.41 -5.98
C GLU A 2 35.86 -47.72 -5.02
N ILE A 3 36.64 -46.74 -5.49
CA ILE A 3 37.37 -45.83 -4.57
C ILE A 3 37.32 -44.36 -5.04
N LEU A 4 36.23 -43.93 -5.69
CA LEU A 4 36.11 -42.54 -6.19
C LEU A 4 34.74 -41.88 -5.93
N LYS A 5 33.98 -42.36 -4.93
CA LYS A 5 32.69 -41.77 -4.52
C LYS A 5 32.60 -41.33 -3.04
N SER A 6 33.71 -41.27 -2.31
CA SER A 6 33.70 -41.00 -0.86
C SER A 6 34.52 -39.78 -0.42
N LYS A 7 34.50 -38.67 -1.16
CA LYS A 7 35.14 -37.41 -0.72
C LYS A 7 34.36 -36.10 -0.96
N PHE A 8 33.07 -36.16 -1.27
CA PHE A 8 32.27 -34.95 -1.57
C PHE A 8 31.04 -34.72 -0.66
N LYS A 9 30.98 -35.38 0.50
CA LYS A 9 29.82 -35.28 1.40
C LYS A 9 30.24 -35.02 2.84
N LYS A 10 30.99 -33.93 3.09
CA LYS A 10 31.28 -33.41 4.46
C LYS A 10 31.89 -32.00 4.50
N ILE A 11 31.59 -31.13 3.54
CA ILE A 11 32.00 -29.70 3.56
C ILE A 11 30.74 -28.81 3.52
N LYS A 12 29.93 -28.85 4.59
CA LYS A 12 28.81 -27.89 4.73
C LYS A 12 28.56 -27.39 6.16
N TRP A 13 29.41 -27.73 7.13
CA TRP A 13 29.15 -27.44 8.55
C TRP A 13 30.37 -26.88 9.31
N ILE A 14 31.32 -26.21 8.62
CA ILE A 14 32.51 -25.60 9.26
C ILE A 14 32.78 -24.20 8.68
N SER A 15 31.74 -23.37 8.49
CA SER A 15 31.93 -21.94 8.21
C SER A 15 31.04 -21.03 9.06
N LEU A 16 30.50 -21.53 10.18
CA LEU A 16 29.67 -20.76 11.10
C LEU A 16 30.30 -20.56 12.49
N TYR A 17 31.55 -21.01 12.70
CA TYR A 17 32.24 -20.91 14.00
C TYR A 17 33.55 -20.11 13.96
N LEU A 18 33.84 -19.38 12.89
CA LEU A 18 35.05 -18.55 12.75
C LEU A 18 34.77 -17.04 12.69
N LEU A 19 33.56 -16.59 13.06
CA LEU A 19 33.22 -15.16 13.18
C LEU A 19 32.81 -14.73 14.60
N ILE A 20 33.10 -15.56 15.61
CA ILE A 20 32.96 -15.21 17.02
C ILE A 20 34.11 -15.95 17.73
N PRO A 21 35.18 -15.31 18.26
CA PRO A 21 35.15 -14.07 19.03
C PRO A 21 36.34 -13.10 18.77
N MET A 22 36.05 -11.83 18.46
CA MET A 22 37.03 -10.76 18.66
C MET A 22 36.34 -9.47 19.12
N VAL A 23 35.47 -9.59 20.11
CA VAL A 23 34.92 -8.45 20.86
C VAL A 23 34.94 -8.79 22.34
N ILE A 24 36.10 -9.14 22.89
CA ILE A 24 36.31 -9.13 24.34
C ILE A 24 37.72 -8.63 24.62
N LEU A 25 37.90 -7.32 24.50
CA LEU A 25 38.93 -6.56 25.22
C LEU A 25 38.44 -5.13 25.37
N GLY A 26 37.38 -5.01 26.15
CA GLY A 26 36.87 -3.79 26.72
C GLY A 26 36.00 -4.21 27.89
N CYS A 27 36.43 -3.92 29.12
CA CYS A 27 35.51 -3.95 30.25
C CYS A 27 34.49 -2.84 29.99
N GLU A 28 33.41 -3.14 29.27
CA GLU A 28 32.26 -2.26 29.16
C GLU A 28 31.32 -2.57 30.33
N ASP A 29 31.02 -1.54 31.11
CA ASP A 29 30.08 -1.62 32.22
C ASP A 29 28.73 -2.20 31.76
N LYS A 30 28.12 -3.03 32.61
CA LYS A 30 26.80 -3.65 32.37
C LYS A 30 25.69 -2.64 32.06
N GLU A 31 25.88 -1.37 32.41
CA GLU A 31 24.95 -0.29 32.06
C GLU A 31 25.07 0.14 30.59
N THR A 32 26.29 0.14 30.03
CA THR A 32 26.56 0.48 28.63
C THR A 32 26.00 -0.58 27.67
N GLU A 33 26.12 -1.87 28.04
CA GLU A 33 25.56 -2.98 27.25
C GLU A 33 24.03 -2.95 27.21
N LYS A 34 23.38 -2.61 28.33
CA LYS A 34 21.92 -2.40 28.40
C LYS A 34 21.47 -1.19 27.58
N LEU A 35 22.22 -0.09 27.63
CA LEU A 35 21.92 1.13 26.86
C LEU A 35 22.06 0.87 25.35
N ASN A 36 23.08 0.10 24.95
CA ASN A 36 23.34 -0.24 23.55
C ASN A 36 22.32 -1.27 23.02
N GLN A 37 21.92 -2.26 23.82
CA GLN A 37 20.82 -3.17 23.49
C GLN A 37 19.49 -2.42 23.34
N ASN A 38 19.16 -1.51 24.27
CA ASN A 38 17.94 -0.71 24.18
C ASN A 38 17.95 0.20 22.95
N ASN A 39 19.08 0.84 22.63
CA ASN A 39 19.20 1.65 21.42
C ASN A 39 19.03 0.80 20.14
N ASN A 40 19.64 -0.39 20.07
CA ASN A 40 19.47 -1.30 18.94
C ASN A 40 18.02 -1.80 18.82
N LEU A 41 17.35 -2.11 19.94
CA LEU A 41 15.93 -2.49 19.92
C LEU A 41 15.04 -1.35 19.44
N ILE A 42 15.33 -0.12 19.88
CA ILE A 42 14.62 1.09 19.48
C ILE A 42 14.81 1.36 17.98
N VAL A 43 16.03 1.20 17.44
CA VAL A 43 16.30 1.33 15.99
C VAL A 43 15.56 0.26 15.20
N ILE A 44 15.59 -1.00 15.65
CA ILE A 44 14.83 -2.10 15.02
C ILE A 44 13.31 -1.81 15.03
N ILE A 45 12.78 -1.30 16.14
CA ILE A 45 11.35 -0.96 16.27
C ILE A 45 10.98 0.25 15.41
N MET A 46 11.84 1.26 15.33
CA MET A 46 11.55 2.49 14.58
C MET A 46 11.79 2.37 13.08
N GLU A 47 12.70 1.50 12.62
CA GLU A 47 13.05 1.39 11.20
C GLU A 47 12.49 0.13 10.53
N ILE A 48 12.50 -1.01 11.21
CA ILE A 48 12.18 -2.32 10.58
C ILE A 48 10.68 -2.65 10.71
N LEU A 49 10.10 -2.41 11.88
CA LEU A 49 8.67 -2.68 12.14
C LEU A 49 7.72 -1.93 11.18
N PRO A 50 7.93 -0.64 10.84
CA PRO A 50 7.16 0.05 9.79
C PRO A 50 7.19 -0.60 8.43
N ALA A 51 8.33 -1.19 8.04
CA ALA A 51 8.46 -1.84 6.74
C ALA A 51 7.72 -3.19 6.67
N MET A 52 7.42 -3.79 7.83
CA MET A 52 6.82 -5.13 7.95
C MET A 52 5.31 -5.10 8.15
N VAL A 53 4.72 -3.94 8.50
CA VAL A 53 3.28 -3.83 8.76
C VAL A 53 2.60 -3.07 7.63
N ASN A 54 1.65 -3.74 6.96
CA ASN A 54 0.82 -3.12 5.94
C ASN A 54 -0.36 -2.39 6.60
N TYR A 55 -0.29 -1.06 6.71
CA TYR A 55 -1.39 -0.24 7.24
C TYR A 55 -2.45 0.10 6.20
N CYS A 56 -2.32 -0.37 4.96
CA CYS A 56 -3.34 -0.15 3.95
C CYS A 56 -4.64 -0.87 4.34
N PRO A 57 -5.80 -0.18 4.31
CA PRO A 57 -7.07 -0.86 4.43
C PRO A 57 -7.19 -1.91 3.32
N GLN A 58 -7.84 -3.03 3.64
CA GLN A 58 -8.13 -4.05 2.65
C GLN A 58 -8.98 -3.44 1.54
N ALA A 59 -8.57 -3.61 0.28
CA ALA A 59 -9.38 -3.24 -0.86
C ALA A 59 -10.48 -4.29 -1.04
N GLU A 60 -11.72 -3.86 -1.16
CA GLU A 60 -12.87 -4.72 -1.44
C GLU A 60 -12.86 -5.16 -2.91
N PHE A 61 -12.33 -4.33 -3.79
CA PHE A 61 -12.18 -4.62 -5.20
C PHE A 61 -11.00 -3.85 -5.81
N VAL A 62 -10.57 -4.33 -6.98
CA VAL A 62 -9.53 -3.71 -7.80
C VAL A 62 -10.20 -3.17 -9.05
N VAL A 63 -10.04 -1.86 -9.30
CA VAL A 63 -10.64 -1.18 -10.45
C VAL A 63 -9.72 -1.33 -11.65
N GLU A 64 -10.13 -2.15 -12.62
CA GLU A 64 -9.45 -2.32 -13.89
C GLU A 64 -9.89 -1.25 -14.90
N LYS A 65 -8.94 -0.87 -15.77
CA LYS A 65 -9.19 0.13 -16.81
C LYS A 65 -10.32 -0.31 -17.73
N GLY A 66 -11.28 0.58 -17.97
CA GLY A 66 -12.41 0.36 -18.88
C GLY A 66 -13.47 -0.61 -18.35
N THR A 67 -13.33 -1.12 -17.12
CA THR A 67 -14.32 -2.00 -16.50
C THR A 67 -15.24 -1.20 -15.59
N GLU A 68 -16.55 -1.40 -15.75
CA GLU A 68 -17.58 -0.78 -14.90
C GLU A 68 -17.82 -1.62 -13.65
N TYR A 69 -17.79 -0.98 -12.48
CA TYR A 69 -18.08 -1.60 -11.19
C TYR A 69 -19.31 -0.94 -10.56
N GLN A 70 -20.26 -1.75 -10.09
CA GLN A 70 -21.40 -1.29 -9.31
C GLN A 70 -21.10 -1.41 -7.82
N ILE A 71 -21.24 -0.30 -7.09
CA ILE A 71 -20.90 -0.22 -5.67
C ILE A 71 -22.12 0.26 -4.89
N ALA A 72 -22.60 -0.58 -3.97
CA ALA A 72 -23.61 -0.18 -3.01
C ALA A 72 -22.96 0.68 -1.92
N LEU A 73 -23.40 1.94 -1.81
CA LEU A 73 -22.90 2.88 -0.82
C LEU A 73 -23.94 3.11 0.28
N GLN A 74 -23.48 3.09 1.52
CA GLN A 74 -24.26 3.42 2.71
C GLN A 74 -23.53 4.52 3.47
N LYS A 75 -24.29 5.46 4.06
CA LYS A 75 -23.71 6.48 4.93
C LYS A 75 -22.94 5.82 6.07
N ASP A 76 -21.80 6.41 6.44
CA ASP A 76 -20.90 5.94 7.49
C ASP A 76 -20.24 4.56 7.26
N LYS A 77 -20.45 3.95 6.07
CA LYS A 77 -19.68 2.79 5.62
C LYS A 77 -18.64 3.20 4.59
N SER A 78 -17.46 2.60 4.71
CA SER A 78 -16.36 2.83 3.79
C SER A 78 -16.35 1.75 2.72
N SER A 79 -16.30 2.13 1.45
CA SER A 79 -16.01 1.22 0.33
C SER A 79 -14.60 1.51 -0.19
N TRP A 80 -13.65 0.64 0.14
CA TRP A 80 -12.23 0.79 -0.20
C TRP A 80 -11.85 0.04 -1.46
N PHE A 81 -11.05 0.68 -2.31
CA PHE A 81 -10.53 0.08 -3.53
C PHE A 81 -9.13 0.55 -3.88
N GLN A 82 -8.53 -0.12 -4.86
CA GLN A 82 -7.28 0.27 -5.51
C GLN A 82 -7.43 0.19 -7.03
N PHE A 83 -6.61 0.93 -7.76
CA PHE A 83 -6.54 0.80 -9.22
C PHE A 83 -5.68 -0.39 -9.63
N SER A 84 -6.02 -1.03 -10.73
CA SER A 84 -5.17 -2.03 -11.34
C SER A 84 -4.01 -1.36 -12.08
N PRO A 85 -2.75 -1.81 -11.88
CA PRO A 85 -1.63 -1.37 -12.71
C PRO A 85 -1.69 -1.98 -14.12
N ASN A 86 -2.37 -3.12 -14.27
CA ASN A 86 -2.39 -3.91 -15.50
C ASN A 86 -3.19 -3.19 -16.60
N GLY A 87 -2.61 -3.09 -17.79
CA GLY A 87 -3.23 -2.40 -18.93
C GLY A 87 -3.35 -0.87 -18.77
N ASN A 88 -2.79 -0.33 -17.67
CA ASN A 88 -3.06 1.01 -17.22
C ASN A 88 -1.81 1.89 -17.20
N ILE A 89 -0.67 1.34 -16.80
CA ILE A 89 0.60 2.08 -16.74
C ILE A 89 1.12 2.34 -18.16
N THR A 90 1.16 3.60 -18.56
CA THR A 90 1.90 4.02 -19.77
C THR A 90 3.41 4.07 -19.50
N PRO A 91 4.25 3.94 -20.56
CA PRO A 91 5.69 4.14 -20.43
C PRO A 91 6.04 5.44 -19.69
N PRO A 92 7.19 5.54 -19.00
CA PRO A 92 7.54 6.70 -18.17
C PRO A 92 7.45 8.04 -18.92
N GLU A 93 7.76 8.04 -20.20
CA GLU A 93 7.84 9.22 -21.07
C GLU A 93 6.46 9.71 -21.56
N GLU A 94 5.43 8.86 -21.51
CA GLU A 94 4.08 9.20 -21.96
C GLU A 94 3.28 9.82 -20.81
N LYS A 95 2.95 11.12 -20.97
CA LYS A 95 2.00 11.81 -20.11
C LYS A 95 0.58 11.41 -20.51
N ARG A 96 -0.04 10.58 -19.69
CA ARG A 96 -1.46 10.25 -19.79
C ARG A 96 -2.17 10.73 -18.53
N ASP A 97 -3.31 11.38 -18.72
CA ASP A 97 -4.22 11.68 -17.63
C ASP A 97 -5.09 10.46 -17.34
N TYR A 98 -5.26 10.14 -16.06
CA TYR A 98 -6.10 9.04 -15.60
C TYR A 98 -7.36 9.62 -14.99
N PHE A 99 -8.52 9.05 -15.30
CA PHE A 99 -9.79 9.56 -14.78
C PHE A 99 -10.60 8.47 -14.12
N LEU A 100 -11.15 8.76 -12.94
CA LEU A 100 -12.21 7.97 -12.34
C LEU A 100 -13.53 8.69 -12.58
N THR A 101 -14.41 8.07 -13.34
CA THR A 101 -15.78 8.54 -13.55
C THR A 101 -16.71 7.79 -12.61
N VAL A 102 -17.56 8.54 -11.90
CA VAL A 102 -18.60 8.02 -11.01
C VAL A 102 -19.96 8.45 -11.53
N THR A 103 -20.78 7.49 -11.96
CA THR A 103 -22.17 7.72 -12.37
C THR A 103 -23.11 7.41 -11.19
N LYS A 104 -24.05 8.31 -10.92
CA LYS A 104 -24.91 8.30 -9.74
C LYS A 104 -26.28 8.90 -10.05
N ASP A 105 -27.25 8.69 -9.14
CA ASP A 105 -28.51 9.41 -9.19
C ASP A 105 -28.33 10.91 -8.92
N SER A 106 -29.21 11.73 -9.46
CA SER A 106 -29.13 13.21 -9.37
C SER A 106 -29.16 13.75 -7.94
N SER A 107 -29.83 13.05 -7.02
CA SER A 107 -29.92 13.39 -5.60
C SER A 107 -28.77 12.84 -4.75
N THR A 108 -27.94 11.96 -5.33
CA THR A 108 -26.84 11.33 -4.61
C THR A 108 -25.65 12.28 -4.51
N SER A 109 -25.05 12.41 -3.33
CA SER A 109 -23.79 13.14 -3.13
C SER A 109 -22.72 12.18 -2.66
N ILE A 110 -21.54 12.22 -3.29
CA ILE A 110 -20.41 11.35 -2.99
C ILE A 110 -19.13 12.15 -2.77
N SER A 111 -18.19 11.54 -2.05
CA SER A 111 -16.83 12.03 -1.90
C SER A 111 -15.84 10.92 -2.17
N LEU A 112 -14.70 11.28 -2.78
CA LEU A 112 -13.58 10.39 -2.98
C LEU A 112 -12.44 10.81 -2.05
N ARG A 113 -11.90 9.87 -1.28
CA ARG A 113 -10.82 10.14 -0.32
C ARG A 113 -9.63 9.23 -0.61
N PRO A 114 -8.45 9.81 -0.91
CA PRO A 114 -7.25 9.03 -1.15
C PRO A 114 -6.52 8.76 0.17
N TRP A 115 -5.84 7.64 0.22
CA TRP A 115 -4.85 7.31 1.23
C TRP A 115 -3.62 6.79 0.49
N THR A 116 -2.71 7.72 0.20
CA THR A 116 -1.47 7.43 -0.50
C THR A 116 -0.39 6.96 0.48
N SER A 117 0.49 6.08 0.01
CA SER A 117 1.59 5.51 0.80
C SER A 117 1.13 4.87 2.12
N CYS A 118 -0.04 4.21 2.12
CA CYS A 118 -0.62 3.61 3.32
C CYS A 118 0.20 2.47 3.93
N LYS A 119 1.32 2.03 3.33
CA LYS A 119 2.24 1.10 3.99
C LYS A 119 3.18 1.78 5.00
N THR A 120 3.40 3.10 4.93
CA THR A 120 4.45 3.80 5.71
C THR A 120 3.88 4.63 6.88
N PHE A 121 2.89 4.11 7.61
CA PHE A 121 2.22 4.84 8.71
C PHE A 121 1.61 6.21 8.33
N SER A 122 1.28 6.45 7.07
CA SER A 122 0.51 7.64 6.72
C SER A 122 -0.91 7.52 7.27
N SER A 123 -1.51 8.62 7.71
CA SER A 123 -2.96 8.65 7.97
C SER A 123 -3.71 8.83 6.64
N PRO A 124 -4.96 8.34 6.52
CA PRO A 124 -5.77 8.66 5.36
C PRO A 124 -5.91 10.18 5.21
N SER A 125 -5.98 10.67 3.97
CA SER A 125 -6.13 12.10 3.71
C SER A 125 -7.34 12.62 4.49
N ARG A 126 -7.18 13.75 5.20
CA ARG A 126 -8.30 14.47 5.83
C ARG A 126 -9.14 15.24 4.82
N SER A 127 -8.62 15.45 3.61
CA SER A 127 -9.32 16.12 2.52
C SER A 127 -9.85 15.11 1.51
N THR A 128 -11.03 15.39 0.99
CA THR A 128 -11.57 14.70 -0.19
C THR A 128 -10.90 15.24 -1.45
N MET A 129 -10.82 14.43 -2.50
CA MET A 129 -10.40 14.91 -3.81
C MET A 129 -11.43 15.88 -4.37
N THR A 130 -10.94 16.97 -4.96
CA THR A 130 -11.78 17.89 -5.73
C THR A 130 -12.08 17.25 -7.09
N PRO A 131 -13.37 17.14 -7.49
CA PRO A 131 -13.71 16.70 -8.83
C PRO A 131 -13.12 17.64 -9.89
N GLN A 132 -12.68 17.08 -11.01
CA GLN A 132 -12.36 17.86 -12.20
C GLN A 132 -13.62 18.39 -12.87
N SER A 133 -14.68 17.59 -12.87
CA SER A 133 -16.01 18.00 -13.30
C SER A 133 -17.07 17.29 -12.48
N ALA A 134 -18.22 17.94 -12.31
CA ALA A 134 -19.37 17.38 -11.62
C ALA A 134 -20.66 17.87 -12.27
N THR A 135 -21.54 16.93 -12.57
CA THR A 135 -22.93 17.14 -12.99
C THR A 135 -23.84 16.44 -11.98
N PRO A 136 -25.18 16.60 -12.06
CA PRO A 136 -26.08 15.88 -11.17
C PRO A 136 -25.89 14.35 -11.23
N THR A 137 -25.61 13.78 -12.40
CA THR A 137 -25.54 12.31 -12.58
C THR A 137 -24.14 11.75 -12.75
N GLU A 138 -23.11 12.60 -12.84
CA GLU A 138 -21.74 12.17 -13.11
C GLU A 138 -20.72 13.04 -12.37
N VAL A 139 -19.69 12.43 -11.79
CA VAL A 139 -18.55 13.12 -11.18
C VAL A 139 -17.27 12.51 -11.72
N ILE A 140 -16.34 13.34 -12.19
CA ILE A 140 -15.06 12.90 -12.73
C ILE A 140 -13.93 13.39 -11.84
N PHE A 141 -13.08 12.48 -11.40
CA PHE A 141 -11.86 12.78 -10.64
C PHE A 141 -10.64 12.54 -11.51
N LYS A 142 -9.71 13.51 -11.53
CA LYS A 142 -8.38 13.28 -12.07
C LYS A 142 -7.57 12.45 -11.09
N ILE A 143 -7.01 11.36 -11.58
CA ILE A 143 -6.16 10.44 -10.82
C ILE A 143 -4.71 10.67 -11.25
N GLU A 144 -3.81 10.77 -10.28
CA GLU A 144 -2.38 10.91 -10.55
C GLU A 144 -1.80 9.58 -11.03
N LYS A 145 -0.84 9.62 -11.95
CA LYS A 145 -0.15 8.41 -12.47
C LYS A 145 0.38 7.52 -11.33
N ASP A 146 0.94 8.13 -10.30
CA ASP A 146 1.50 7.46 -9.11
C ASP A 146 0.43 6.67 -8.34
N SER A 147 -0.83 7.11 -8.39
CA SER A 147 -1.95 6.38 -7.77
C SER A 147 -2.19 5.01 -8.41
N VAL A 148 -1.93 4.90 -9.72
CA VAL A 148 -2.05 3.65 -10.49
C VAL A 148 -0.76 2.83 -10.40
N GLN A 149 0.39 3.49 -10.56
CA GLN A 149 1.71 2.85 -10.53
C GLN A 149 2.02 2.22 -9.18
N PHE A 150 1.68 2.89 -8.08
CA PHE A 150 1.87 2.41 -6.72
C PHE A 150 0.58 1.90 -6.09
N SER A 151 -0.23 1.16 -6.87
CA SER A 151 -1.53 0.61 -6.43
C SER A 151 -1.46 -0.26 -5.18
N GLU A 152 -0.33 -0.92 -4.92
CA GLU A 152 -0.13 -1.71 -3.71
C GLU A 152 -0.03 -0.87 -2.43
N THR A 153 0.32 0.41 -2.55
CA THR A 153 0.53 1.32 -1.42
C THR A 153 -0.48 2.46 -1.39
N ASN A 154 -1.44 2.48 -2.33
CA ASN A 154 -2.45 3.51 -2.43
C ASN A 154 -3.85 2.90 -2.30
N ARG A 155 -4.72 3.57 -1.54
CA ARG A 155 -6.11 3.19 -1.34
C ARG A 155 -7.02 4.37 -1.57
N PHE A 156 -8.20 4.08 -2.11
CA PHE A 156 -9.24 5.07 -2.33
C PHE A 156 -10.50 4.61 -1.62
N ARG A 157 -11.16 5.55 -0.96
CA ARG A 157 -12.47 5.35 -0.35
C ARG A 157 -13.48 6.22 -1.04
N ILE A 158 -14.56 5.62 -1.52
CA ILE A 158 -15.75 6.35 -1.93
C ILE A 158 -16.73 6.39 -0.75
N GLU A 159 -17.23 7.58 -0.45
CA GLU A 159 -18.11 7.85 0.69
C GLU A 159 -19.43 8.43 0.18
N LEU A 160 -20.54 7.98 0.78
CA LEU A 160 -21.85 8.57 0.56
C LEU A 160 -22.09 9.72 1.54
N ASN A 161 -22.45 10.88 1.02
CA ASN A 161 -22.77 12.05 1.84
C ASN A 161 -24.28 12.19 2.09
N SER A 162 -25.12 11.47 1.36
CA SER A 162 -26.58 11.44 1.54
C SER A 162 -27.02 10.35 2.52
N ASP A 163 -28.19 10.52 3.14
CA ASP A 163 -28.73 9.58 4.13
C ASP A 163 -29.28 8.29 3.52
N THR A 164 -29.74 8.35 2.27
CA THR A 164 -30.35 7.22 1.57
C THR A 164 -29.28 6.38 0.91
N GLN A 165 -29.18 5.09 1.29
CA GLN A 165 -28.37 4.10 0.59
C GLN A 165 -28.65 4.11 -0.91
N THR A 166 -27.61 3.99 -1.72
CA THR A 166 -27.72 3.99 -3.18
C THR A 166 -26.66 3.08 -3.81
N THR A 167 -26.75 2.88 -5.12
CA THR A 167 -25.72 2.21 -5.91
C THR A 167 -25.13 3.21 -6.89
N VAL A 168 -23.81 3.30 -6.93
CA VAL A 168 -23.09 4.08 -7.95
C VAL A 168 -22.37 3.16 -8.90
N LYS A 169 -22.11 3.63 -10.10
CA LYS A 169 -21.22 2.99 -11.06
C LYS A 169 -19.90 3.74 -11.07
N ILE A 170 -18.80 3.02 -11.09
CA ILE A 170 -17.48 3.61 -11.29
C ILE A 170 -16.78 2.95 -12.48
N ILE A 171 -16.01 3.75 -13.20
CA ILE A 171 -15.15 3.29 -14.28
C ILE A 171 -13.88 4.14 -14.28
N GLN A 172 -12.75 3.49 -14.47
CA GLN A 172 -11.48 4.19 -14.66
C GLN A 172 -11.11 4.19 -16.15
N ASN A 173 -10.95 5.40 -16.70
CA ASN A 173 -10.63 5.66 -18.10
C ASN A 173 -9.12 5.89 -18.29
#